data_AF-A0A158IMT7-F1
#
_entry.id   AF-A0A158IMT7-F1
#
_cell.length_a   1.000
_cell.length_b   1.000
_cell.length_c   1.000
_cell.angle_alpha   90.00
_cell.angle_beta   90.00
_cell.angle_gamma   90.00
#
_symmetry.space_group_name_H-M   'P 1'
#
loop_
_entity.id
_entity.type
_entity.pdbx_description
1 polymer ?
#
loop_
_entity_poly.entity_id
_entity_poly.type
_entity_poly.pdbx_seq_one_letter_code
_entity_poly.pdbx_strand_id
1 'polypeptide(L)'
;MPIKKTALPPRTPPIRRDFEDEIRRLKNDLFVTRQALVDLLDTQDLLSGYFGCKDFDQIDKWRLERASAVIEAAWVRPGAEMGDPRWPRAICPLCRQGAQGTRDVQGYAVPEGLRRHLLGELNSRQCAVFAAAEQIARDGAVRHRGW
;
A
#
# COMPACT_ATOMS: atom_id res chain seq x y z
N MET A 1 43.91 -11.52 53.46
CA MET A 1 44.50 -10.85 52.27
C MET A 1 43.38 -10.12 51.54
N PRO A 2 43.49 -8.80 51.25
CA PRO A 2 42.44 -8.10 50.52
C PRO A 2 42.62 -8.27 49.00
N ILE A 3 41.54 -8.64 48.31
CA ILE A 3 41.48 -8.74 46.85
C ILE A 3 41.42 -7.33 46.28
N LYS A 4 42.44 -6.93 45.51
CA LYS A 4 42.45 -5.66 44.77
C LYS A 4 41.35 -5.71 43.71
N LYS A 5 40.34 -4.84 43.83
CA LYS A 5 39.35 -4.61 42.78
C LYS A 5 40.03 -3.89 41.61
N THR A 6 40.35 -4.62 40.55
CA THR A 6 40.74 -4.02 39.27
C THR A 6 39.53 -3.32 38.66
N ALA A 7 39.66 -2.03 38.38
CA ALA A 7 38.64 -1.27 37.66
C ALA A 7 38.46 -1.87 36.26
N LEU A 8 37.21 -2.16 35.88
CA LEU A 8 36.88 -2.56 34.52
C LEU A 8 37.21 -1.41 33.56
N PRO A 9 37.74 -1.71 32.36
CA PRO A 9 38.00 -0.68 31.37
C PRO A 9 36.70 0.06 31.00
N PRO A 10 36.78 1.35 30.64
CA PRO A 10 35.62 2.12 30.24
C PRO A 10 34.94 1.42 29.05
N ARG A 11 33.63 1.19 29.17
CA ARG A 11 32.82 0.65 28.06
C ARG A 11 32.90 1.63 26.89
N THR A 12 33.53 1.22 25.80
CA THR A 12 33.46 1.94 24.53
C THR A 12 32.00 1.90 24.06
N PRO A 13 31.33 3.04 23.84
CA PRO A 13 29.98 3.03 23.28
C PRO A 13 30.01 2.45 21.85
N PRO A 14 28.97 1.71 21.44
CA PRO A 14 28.93 1.13 20.10
C PRO A 14 28.95 2.24 19.03
N ILE A 15 29.65 1.97 17.94
CA ILE A 15 29.85 2.88 16.80
C ILE A 15 28.49 3.30 16.24
N ARG A 16 28.12 4.57 16.46
CA ARG A 16 26.78 5.12 16.23
C ARG A 16 26.58 5.74 14.82
N ARG A 17 27.26 5.26 13.78
CA ARG A 17 27.53 6.08 12.57
C ARG A 17 27.04 5.59 11.19
N ASP A 18 26.11 4.63 11.07
CA ASP A 18 25.61 4.25 9.73
C ASP A 18 24.09 4.04 9.62
N PHE A 19 23.33 4.20 10.71
CA PHE A 19 21.89 3.91 10.63
C PHE A 19 21.11 4.93 9.81
N GLU A 20 21.50 6.21 9.81
CA GLU A 20 20.80 7.24 9.04
C GLU A 20 20.99 7.06 7.53
N ASP A 21 22.20 6.69 7.13
CA ASP A 21 22.54 6.44 5.72
C ASP A 21 21.88 5.16 5.22
N GLU A 22 21.89 4.10 6.03
CA GLU A 22 21.16 2.88 5.74
C GLU A 22 19.64 3.13 5.67
N ILE A 23 19.05 3.87 6.61
CA ILE A 23 17.63 4.25 6.57
C ILE A 23 17.33 5.03 5.30
N ARG A 24 18.19 5.97 4.90
CA ARG A 24 17.99 6.74 3.67
C ARG A 24 18.04 5.85 2.44
N ARG A 25 19.00 4.94 2.36
CA ARG A 25 19.10 3.95 1.27
C ARG A 25 17.84 3.09 1.21
N LEU A 26 17.43 2.49 2.32
CA LEU A 26 16.25 1.63 2.37
C LEU A 26 14.96 2.37 1.99
N LYS A 27 14.81 3.64 2.40
CA LYS A 27 13.68 4.48 1.98
C LYS A 27 13.68 4.72 0.47
N ASN A 28 14.84 4.96 -0.13
CA ASN A 28 14.97 5.15 -1.57
C ASN A 28 14.66 3.84 -2.33
N ASP A 29 15.22 2.72 -1.89
CA ASP A 29 14.97 1.40 -2.51
C ASP A 29 13.49 1.03 -2.42
N LEU A 30 12.85 1.29 -1.27
CA LEU A 30 11.43 1.06 -1.07
C LEU A 30 10.57 1.96 -1.97
N PHE A 31 10.95 3.23 -2.15
CA PHE A 31 10.29 4.15 -3.07
C PHE A 31 10.37 3.64 -4.52
N VAL A 32 11.57 3.30 -4.99
CA VAL A 32 11.79 2.79 -6.36
C VAL A 32 11.02 1.49 -6.58
N THR A 33 11.02 0.59 -5.59
CA THR A 33 10.30 -0.68 -5.67
C THR A 33 8.79 -0.46 -5.75
N ARG A 34 8.23 0.42 -4.92
CA ARG A 34 6.80 0.76 -4.97
C ARG A 34 6.42 1.37 -6.31
N GLN A 35 7.26 2.26 -6.82
CA GLN A 35 7.05 2.88 -8.12
C GLN A 35 7.00 1.83 -9.24
N ALA A 36 8.01 0.96 -9.30
CA ALA A 36 8.05 -0.11 -10.30
C ALA A 36 6.86 -1.08 -10.19
N LEU A 37 6.38 -1.38 -8.98
CA LEU A 37 5.19 -2.20 -8.79
C LEU A 37 3.93 -1.53 -9.34
N VAL A 38 3.76 -0.23 -9.10
CA VAL A 38 2.64 0.54 -9.65
C VAL A 38 2.71 0.53 -11.18
N ASP A 39 3.86 0.87 -11.76
CA ASP A 39 4.04 0.92 -13.22
C ASP A 39 3.78 -0.43 -13.91
N LEU A 40 4.19 -1.54 -13.28
CA LEU A 40 4.00 -2.88 -13.83
C LEU A 40 2.56 -3.40 -13.68
N LEU A 41 1.89 -3.08 -12.58
CA LEU A 41 0.59 -3.68 -12.23
C LEU A 41 -0.59 -2.80 -12.63
N ASP A 42 -0.39 -1.49 -12.75
CA ASP A 42 -1.37 -0.55 -13.26
C ASP A 42 -1.27 -0.39 -14.79
N THR A 43 -1.38 -1.52 -15.49
CA THR A 43 -1.30 -1.59 -16.97
C THR A 43 -2.33 -0.75 -17.73
N GLN A 44 -3.34 -0.21 -17.03
CA GLN A 44 -4.45 0.56 -17.61
C GLN A 44 -4.41 2.05 -17.21
N ASP A 45 -3.35 2.50 -16.53
CA ASP A 45 -3.19 3.88 -16.06
C ASP A 45 -4.34 4.34 -15.12
N LEU A 46 -4.88 3.42 -14.33
CA LEU A 46 -6.01 3.64 -13.43
C LEU A 46 -5.61 4.39 -12.16
N LEU A 47 -4.34 4.41 -11.80
CA LEU A 47 -3.80 5.05 -10.61
C LEU A 47 -3.15 6.40 -10.90
N SER A 48 -3.17 6.87 -12.15
CA SER A 48 -2.57 8.13 -12.58
C SER A 48 -2.86 9.33 -11.65
N GLY A 49 -1.93 10.29 -11.64
CA GLY A 49 -2.06 11.53 -10.87
C GLY A 49 -1.63 11.46 -9.40
N TYR A 50 -1.25 10.29 -8.88
CA TYR A 50 -0.80 10.14 -7.48
C TYR A 50 0.44 10.98 -7.14
N PHE A 51 1.34 11.20 -8.12
CA PHE A 51 2.51 12.08 -7.96
C PHE A 51 2.16 13.57 -7.82
N GLY A 52 0.97 13.99 -8.28
CA GLY A 52 0.56 15.40 -8.30
C GLY A 52 -0.04 15.91 -7.00
N CYS A 53 -0.29 15.03 -6.03
CA CYS A 53 -0.93 15.37 -4.76
C CYS A 53 0.01 16.17 -3.85
N LYS A 54 -0.43 17.37 -3.46
CA LYS A 54 0.34 18.33 -2.64
C LYS A 54 -0.05 18.31 -1.17
N ASP A 55 -1.24 17.83 -0.84
CA ASP A 55 -1.79 17.79 0.49
C ASP A 55 -2.73 16.58 0.69
N PHE A 56 -3.18 16.37 1.93
CA PHE A 56 -4.03 15.25 2.28
C PHE A 56 -5.43 15.33 1.67
N ASP A 57 -5.97 16.53 1.42
CA ASP A 57 -7.29 16.69 0.79
C ASP A 57 -7.24 16.23 -0.67
N GLN A 58 -6.17 16.57 -1.38
CA GLN A 58 -5.91 16.08 -2.73
C GLN A 58 -5.69 14.56 -2.76
N ILE A 59 -5.03 13.99 -1.75
CA ILE A 59 -4.87 12.53 -1.63
C ILE A 59 -6.23 11.86 -1.43
N ASP A 60 -7.08 12.37 -0.54
CA ASP A 60 -8.41 11.79 -0.30
C ASP A 60 -9.30 11.87 -1.55
N LYS A 61 -9.24 13.00 -2.27
CA LYS A 61 -9.91 13.14 -3.56
C LYS A 61 -9.39 12.12 -4.57
N TRP A 62 -8.07 12.03 -4.75
CA TRP A 62 -7.45 11.05 -5.63
C TRP A 62 -7.85 9.62 -5.26
N ARG A 63 -7.85 9.26 -3.96
CA ARG A 63 -8.25 7.94 -3.47
C ARG A 63 -9.67 7.58 -3.94
N LEU A 64 -10.63 8.48 -3.77
CA LEU A 64 -12.02 8.23 -4.13
C LEU A 64 -12.22 8.14 -5.64
N GLU A 65 -11.61 9.04 -6.40
CA GLU A 65 -11.71 9.07 -7.87
C GLU A 65 -11.09 7.83 -8.49
N ARG A 66 -9.86 7.47 -8.08
CA ARG A 66 -9.17 6.31 -8.64
C ARG A 66 -9.81 4.99 -8.19
N ALA A 67 -10.33 4.91 -6.97
CA ALA A 67 -11.08 3.71 -6.57
C ALA A 67 -12.32 3.51 -7.46
N SER A 68 -13.02 4.59 -7.81
CA SER A 68 -14.17 4.54 -8.72
C SER A 68 -13.73 4.09 -10.13
N ALA A 69 -12.66 4.68 -10.68
CA ALA A 69 -12.12 4.28 -11.97
C ALA A 69 -11.72 2.79 -12.03
N VAL A 70 -11.10 2.27 -10.97
CA VAL A 70 -10.74 0.84 -10.88
C VAL A 70 -11.96 -0.07 -10.82
N ILE A 71 -13.03 0.36 -10.13
CA ILE A 71 -14.30 -0.39 -10.08
C ILE A 71 -14.97 -0.40 -11.45
N GLU A 72 -14.99 0.73 -12.15
CA GLU A 72 -15.55 0.86 -13.50
C GLU A 72 -14.80 0.00 -14.53
N ALA A 73 -13.47 -0.07 -14.42
CA ALA A 73 -12.63 -0.91 -15.27
C ALA A 73 -12.65 -2.41 -14.88
N ALA A 74 -13.33 -2.78 -13.80
CA ALA A 74 -13.30 -4.15 -13.31
C ALA A 74 -14.08 -5.09 -14.23
N TRP A 75 -13.52 -6.26 -14.52
CA TRP A 75 -14.26 -7.30 -15.24
C TRP A 75 -15.26 -7.98 -14.29
N VAL A 76 -16.49 -7.47 -14.31
CA VAL A 76 -17.59 -7.96 -13.48
C VAL A 76 -18.17 -9.24 -14.09
N ARG A 77 -18.39 -10.25 -13.24
CA ARG A 77 -18.99 -11.55 -13.57
C ARG A 77 -20.21 -11.82 -12.68
N PRO A 78 -21.18 -12.61 -13.15
CA PRO A 78 -22.27 -13.10 -12.31
C PRO A 78 -21.72 -13.81 -11.07
N GLY A 79 -22.29 -13.51 -9.90
CA GLY A 79 -21.83 -14.08 -8.63
C GLY A 79 -21.86 -15.61 -8.59
N ALA A 80 -22.84 -16.21 -9.26
CA ALA A 80 -22.97 -17.67 -9.36
C ALA A 80 -21.75 -18.33 -10.03
N GLU A 81 -21.13 -17.67 -11.01
CA GLU A 81 -19.89 -18.14 -11.66
C GLU A 81 -18.67 -18.01 -10.75
N MET A 82 -18.79 -17.20 -9.69
CA MET A 82 -17.70 -16.80 -8.78
C MET A 82 -17.93 -17.33 -7.36
N GLY A 83 -18.80 -18.34 -7.19
CA GLY A 83 -19.04 -19.02 -5.91
C GLY A 83 -19.98 -18.32 -4.92
N ASP A 84 -20.59 -17.19 -5.28
CA ASP A 84 -21.57 -16.50 -4.43
C ASP A 84 -22.67 -15.82 -5.26
N PRO A 85 -23.85 -16.42 -5.42
CA PRO A 85 -24.91 -15.94 -6.32
C PRO A 85 -25.59 -14.64 -5.85
N ARG A 86 -25.32 -14.17 -4.62
CA ARG A 86 -26.01 -13.00 -4.05
C ARG A 86 -25.64 -11.69 -4.72
N TRP A 87 -24.41 -11.58 -5.23
CA TRP A 87 -23.86 -10.32 -5.74
C TRP A 87 -22.96 -10.54 -6.94
N PRO A 88 -22.94 -9.65 -7.95
CA PRO A 88 -21.93 -9.67 -8.99
C PRO A 88 -20.54 -9.47 -8.38
N ARG A 89 -19.51 -10.07 -8.99
CA ARG A 89 -18.15 -10.07 -8.44
C ARG A 89 -17.10 -9.78 -9.48
N ALA A 90 -15.97 -9.24 -9.04
CA ALA A 90 -14.80 -9.02 -9.87
C ALA A 90 -13.50 -9.36 -9.13
N ILE A 91 -12.52 -9.87 -9.86
CA ILE A 91 -11.13 -9.92 -9.41
C ILE A 91 -10.56 -8.49 -9.51
N CYS A 92 -9.80 -8.07 -8.50
CA CYS A 92 -9.21 -6.72 -8.51
C CYS A 92 -8.29 -6.54 -9.74
N PRO A 93 -8.52 -5.52 -10.60
CA PRO A 93 -7.73 -5.32 -11.81
C PRO A 93 -6.24 -5.06 -11.56
N LEU A 94 -5.92 -4.51 -10.39
CA LEU A 94 -4.55 -4.12 -10.01
C LEU A 94 -3.77 -5.30 -9.43
N CYS A 95 -4.22 -5.84 -8.30
CA CYS A 95 -3.47 -6.89 -7.57
C CYS A 95 -3.83 -8.31 -8.01
N ARG A 96 -4.86 -8.49 -8.85
CA ARG A 96 -5.37 -9.79 -9.32
C ARG A 96 -5.83 -10.74 -8.20
N GLN A 97 -6.13 -10.19 -7.02
CA GLN A 97 -6.66 -10.96 -5.88
C GLN A 97 -8.18 -10.91 -5.80
N GLY A 98 -8.76 -11.83 -5.02
CA GLY A 98 -10.16 -11.85 -4.61
C GLY A 98 -10.32 -11.78 -3.09
N ALA A 99 -11.57 -11.73 -2.61
CA ALA A 99 -11.85 -11.63 -1.18
C ALA A 99 -11.30 -12.84 -0.40
N GLN A 100 -10.66 -12.58 0.73
CA GLN A 100 -10.17 -13.63 1.63
C GLN A 100 -11.29 -14.05 2.59
N GLY A 101 -11.46 -15.35 2.84
CA GLY A 101 -12.27 -15.84 3.98
C GLY A 101 -13.53 -16.64 3.66
N THR A 102 -13.87 -16.86 2.39
CA THR A 102 -14.96 -17.79 2.01
C THR A 102 -14.41 -18.86 1.09
N ARG A 103 -14.50 -20.13 1.51
CA ARG A 103 -14.09 -21.28 0.69
C ARG A 103 -14.93 -21.22 -0.61
N ASP A 104 -14.26 -21.35 -1.75
CA ASP A 104 -14.83 -21.39 -3.11
C ASP A 104 -15.40 -20.08 -3.68
N VAL A 105 -15.32 -18.95 -2.96
CA VAL A 105 -15.74 -17.65 -3.48
C VAL A 105 -14.55 -16.92 -4.11
N GLN A 106 -14.74 -16.46 -5.35
CA GLN A 106 -13.76 -15.71 -6.11
C GLN A 106 -14.15 -14.23 -6.19
N GLY A 107 -13.14 -13.35 -6.17
CA GLY A 107 -13.34 -11.92 -6.33
C GLY A 107 -14.05 -11.21 -5.16
N TYR A 108 -14.19 -9.91 -5.33
CA TYR A 108 -14.89 -9.03 -4.41
C TYR A 108 -16.30 -8.76 -4.93
N ALA A 109 -17.28 -8.64 -4.02
CA ALA A 109 -18.61 -8.15 -4.40
C ALA A 109 -18.48 -6.73 -4.97
N VAL A 110 -19.19 -6.45 -6.07
CA VAL A 110 -19.15 -5.16 -6.78
C VAL A 110 -20.44 -4.39 -6.53
N PRO A 111 -20.37 -3.07 -6.25
CA PRO A 111 -19.14 -2.26 -6.14
C PRO A 111 -18.47 -2.27 -4.75
N GLU A 112 -19.22 -2.47 -3.67
CA GLU A 112 -18.78 -2.12 -2.31
C GLU A 112 -17.63 -2.98 -1.80
N GLY A 113 -17.62 -4.28 -2.09
CA GLY A 113 -16.54 -5.17 -1.67
C GLY A 113 -15.20 -4.79 -2.32
N LEU A 114 -15.22 -4.47 -3.61
CA LEU A 114 -14.03 -4.03 -4.34
C LEU A 114 -13.57 -2.65 -3.84
N ARG A 115 -14.50 -1.73 -3.58
CA ARG A 115 -14.19 -0.42 -2.99
C ARG A 115 -13.49 -0.55 -1.64
N ARG A 116 -14.01 -1.40 -0.74
CA ARG A 116 -13.42 -1.63 0.58
C ARG A 116 -12.01 -2.21 0.48
N HIS A 117 -11.78 -3.11 -0.47
CA HIS A 117 -10.44 -3.62 -0.75
C HIS A 117 -9.48 -2.53 -1.23
N LEU A 118 -9.90 -1.67 -2.16
CA LEU A 118 -9.03 -0.61 -2.69
C LEU A 118 -8.65 0.41 -1.61
N LEU A 119 -9.63 0.78 -0.78
CA LEU A 119 -9.49 1.84 0.22
C LEU A 119 -9.05 1.35 1.62
N GLY A 120 -9.06 0.04 1.87
CA GLY A 120 -8.73 -0.55 3.17
C GLY A 120 -9.81 -0.32 4.23
N GLU A 121 -11.09 -0.26 3.84
CA GLU A 121 -12.20 0.07 4.73
C GLU A 121 -12.78 -1.17 5.44
N LEU A 122 -13.46 -0.95 6.57
CA LEU A 122 -14.15 -1.99 7.35
C LEU A 122 -13.26 -3.21 7.65
N ASN A 123 -12.02 -2.95 8.06
CA ASN A 123 -10.99 -3.98 8.35
C ASN A 123 -10.60 -4.86 7.15
N SER A 124 -10.90 -4.41 5.92
CA SER A 124 -10.43 -5.10 4.71
C SER A 124 -8.95 -4.87 4.52
N ARG A 125 -8.22 -5.91 4.10
CA ARG A 125 -6.84 -5.76 3.65
C ARG A 125 -6.82 -4.88 2.40
N GLN A 126 -6.13 -3.74 2.48
CA GLN A 126 -5.98 -2.82 1.37
C GLN A 126 -5.25 -3.50 0.19
N CYS A 127 -5.67 -3.17 -1.03
CA CYS A 127 -4.95 -3.53 -2.25
C CYS A 127 -3.49 -3.06 -2.16
N ALA A 128 -2.53 -3.97 -2.33
CA ALA A 128 -1.12 -3.64 -2.20
C ALA A 128 -0.63 -2.64 -3.27
N VAL A 129 -1.17 -2.71 -4.48
CA VAL A 129 -0.83 -1.80 -5.58
C VAL A 129 -1.39 -0.41 -5.32
N PHE A 130 -2.66 -0.33 -4.92
CA PHE A 130 -3.31 0.94 -4.56
C PHE A 130 -2.60 1.60 -3.37
N ALA A 131 -2.29 0.82 -2.33
CA ALA A 131 -1.56 1.28 -1.16
C ALA A 131 -0.15 1.79 -1.50
N ALA A 132 0.54 1.16 -2.46
CA ALA A 132 1.85 1.62 -2.92
C ALA A 132 1.76 3.00 -3.59
N ALA A 133 0.82 3.20 -4.51
CA ALA A 133 0.59 4.50 -5.16
C ALA A 133 0.19 5.58 -4.14
N GLU A 134 -0.70 5.24 -3.22
CA GLU A 134 -1.11 6.15 -2.15
C GLU A 134 0.05 6.55 -1.24
N GLN A 135 0.91 5.60 -0.86
CA GLN A 135 2.07 5.90 -0.03
C GLN A 135 3.04 6.85 -0.72
N ILE A 136 3.24 6.69 -2.04
CA ILE A 136 4.05 7.63 -2.82
C ILE A 136 3.43 9.03 -2.80
N ALA A 137 2.10 9.13 -2.97
CA ALA A 137 1.38 10.41 -2.89
C ALA A 137 1.55 11.07 -1.51
N ARG A 138 1.42 10.29 -0.43
CA ARG A 138 1.63 10.76 0.95
C ARG A 138 3.05 11.27 1.18
N ASP A 139 4.04 10.51 0.73
CA ASP A 139 5.46 10.88 0.86
C ASP A 139 5.75 12.20 0.11
N GLY A 140 5.13 12.40 -1.06
CA GLY A 140 5.19 13.65 -1.82
C GLY A 140 4.54 14.85 -1.11
N ALA A 141 3.34 14.66 -0.56
CA ALA A 141 2.60 15.70 0.15
C ALA A 141 3.33 16.17 1.43
N VAL A 142 3.98 15.25 2.17
CA VAL A 142 4.79 15.61 3.34
C VAL A 142 5.96 16.51 2.93
N ARG A 143 6.67 16.17 1.86
CA ARG A 143 7.80 16.98 1.34
C ARG A 143 7.35 18.38 0.91
N HIS A 144 6.17 18.51 0.30
CA HIS A 144 5.62 19.80 -0.10
C HIS A 144 5.25 20.71 1.09
N ARG A 145 4.92 20.13 2.25
CA ARG A 145 4.62 20.90 3.47
C ARG A 145 5.87 21.35 4.24
N GLY A 146 7.08 20.98 3.81
CA GLY A 146 8.34 21.46 4.40
C GLY A 146 8.64 20.90 5.79
N TRP A 147 8.21 19.66 6.09
CA TRP A 147 8.52 18.92 7.31
C TRP A 147 9.56 17.83 7.05
#